data_AF-A0A7I7NXG7-F1
#
_entry.id   AF-A0A7I7NXG7-F1
#
_cell.length_a   1.000
_cell.length_b   1.000
_cell.length_c   1.000
_cell.angle_alpha   90.00
_cell.angle_beta   90.00
_cell.angle_gamma   90.00
#
_symmetry.space_group_name_H-M   'P 1'
#
loop_
_entity.id
_entity.type
_entity.pdbx_description
1 polymer ?
#
loop_
_entity_poly.entity_id
_entity_poly.type
_entity_poly.pdbx_seq_one_letter_code
_entity_poly.pdbx_strand_id
1 'polypeptide(L)'
;MGSRIGPAAVILLCSRVYLRHIGAAQKKAGEDMKRRALAAMAAGVAFAAPPIAHADNNWIAMAISDSTGRINIADGAASQGAAEKAVMETCRKSISDCRLLASGQGGCVALVLNAAKSRYFGGWGPTREEAEAQALERAPGGTIQAGHDHCAGEGSSQ
;
A
#
# COMPACT_ATOMS: atom_id res chain seq x y z
N MET A 1 -44.43 17.46 -10.16
CA MET A 1 -43.84 17.86 -8.87
C MET A 1 -42.50 17.13 -8.70
N GLY A 2 -41.40 17.87 -8.62
CA GLY A 2 -40.08 17.30 -8.41
C GLY A 2 -39.75 17.13 -6.93
N SER A 3 -38.96 16.10 -6.62
CA SER A 3 -38.24 16.02 -5.34
C SER A 3 -36.79 15.66 -5.61
N ARG A 4 -35.93 16.60 -5.23
CA ARG A 4 -34.48 16.54 -5.31
C ARG A 4 -33.96 15.65 -4.18
N ILE A 5 -33.17 14.62 -4.49
CA ILE A 5 -32.43 13.85 -3.49
C ILE A 5 -30.96 14.25 -3.62
N GLY A 6 -30.43 14.92 -2.60
CA GLY A 6 -29.07 15.46 -2.56
C GLY A 6 -28.00 14.42 -2.16
N PRO A 7 -26.72 14.76 -2.35
CA PRO A 7 -25.56 13.85 -2.20
C PRO A 7 -25.19 13.46 -0.76
N ALA A 8 -25.99 13.82 0.25
CA ALA A 8 -25.68 13.57 1.66
C ALA A 8 -25.92 12.12 2.11
N ALA A 9 -26.65 11.31 1.34
CA ALA A 9 -27.08 9.98 1.77
C ALA A 9 -26.05 8.85 1.57
N VAL A 10 -25.01 9.04 0.75
CA VAL A 10 -24.02 7.99 0.46
C VAL A 10 -22.90 7.92 1.51
N ILE A 11 -22.66 9.00 2.25
CA ILE A 11 -21.56 9.08 3.24
C ILE A 11 -21.87 8.26 4.50
N LEU A 12 -23.16 7.97 4.78
CA LEU A 12 -23.58 7.37 6.05
C LEU A 12 -23.47 5.83 6.14
N LEU A 13 -23.08 5.13 5.07
CA LEU A 13 -22.84 3.68 5.11
C LEU A 13 -21.36 3.31 5.31
N CYS A 14 -20.41 4.22 5.03
CA CYS A 14 -18.98 3.96 5.28
C CYS A 14 -18.59 4.02 6.76
N SER A 15 -19.40 4.65 7.62
CA SER A 15 -19.04 4.87 9.04
C SER A 15 -19.47 3.75 10.01
N ARG A 16 -20.28 2.77 9.58
CA ARG A 16 -20.76 1.71 10.51
C ARG A 16 -19.76 0.58 10.76
N VAL A 17 -18.78 0.36 9.89
CA VAL A 17 -17.75 -0.67 10.12
C VAL A 17 -16.64 -0.14 11.04
N TYR A 18 -16.42 1.18 11.08
CA TYR A 18 -15.35 1.80 11.87
C TYR A 18 -15.67 1.99 13.36
N LEU A 19 -16.92 1.78 13.78
CA LEU A 19 -17.39 2.07 15.15
C LEU A 19 -17.60 0.83 16.03
N ARG A 20 -16.88 -0.28 15.77
CA ARG A 20 -16.91 -1.47 16.67
C ARG A 20 -15.72 -1.62 17.61
N HIS A 21 -14.73 -0.71 17.62
CA HIS A 21 -13.53 -0.87 18.44
C HIS A 21 -13.21 0.25 19.43
N ILE A 22 -14.12 1.19 19.69
CA ILE A 22 -13.89 2.23 20.72
C ILE A 22 -14.84 2.03 21.90
N GLY A 23 -14.51 1.03 22.72
CA GLY A 23 -14.96 0.90 24.11
C GLY A 23 -13.87 0.11 24.84
N ALA A 24 -13.21 0.57 25.89
CA ALA A 24 -13.61 1.54 26.89
C ALA A 24 -12.40 2.31 27.43
N ALA A 25 -12.58 3.61 27.62
CA ALA A 25 -11.90 4.34 28.68
C ALA A 25 -12.47 3.89 30.03
N GLN A 26 -11.63 3.74 31.07
CA GLN A 26 -11.87 4.03 32.51
C GLN A 26 -10.51 3.85 33.21
N LYS A 27 -9.76 4.85 33.71
CA LYS A 27 -9.96 5.81 34.81
C LYS A 27 -10.00 5.20 36.24
N LYS A 28 -8.88 5.40 36.95
CA LYS A 28 -8.62 5.60 38.42
C LYS A 28 -9.31 4.72 39.48
N ALA A 29 -8.53 4.22 40.45
CA ALA A 29 -8.42 4.77 41.83
C ALA A 29 -7.84 3.75 42.84
N GLY A 30 -6.91 4.21 43.68
CA GLY A 30 -6.90 4.07 45.15
C GLY A 30 -6.92 2.71 45.86
N GLU A 31 -5.87 2.54 46.69
CA GLU A 31 -5.87 2.03 48.08
C GLU A 31 -6.01 0.53 48.44
N ASP A 32 -4.96 0.11 49.18
CA ASP A 32 -4.91 -0.68 50.42
C ASP A 32 -5.42 -2.13 50.54
N MET A 33 -4.47 -2.95 51.01
CA MET A 33 -4.57 -4.00 52.01
C MET A 33 -5.06 -5.43 51.63
N LYS A 34 -4.21 -6.37 52.10
CA LYS A 34 -4.45 -7.76 52.54
C LYS A 34 -4.44 -8.87 51.48
N ARG A 35 -3.33 -9.63 51.55
CA ARG A 35 -3.24 -11.10 51.58
C ARG A 35 -4.42 -11.86 50.97
N ARG A 36 -4.14 -12.59 49.89
CA ARG A 36 -4.40 -14.03 49.78
C ARG A 36 -3.65 -14.58 48.57
N ALA A 37 -2.77 -15.54 48.83
CA ALA A 37 -2.21 -16.41 47.83
C ALA A 37 -3.33 -17.21 47.16
N LEU A 38 -3.26 -17.40 45.84
CA LEU A 38 -3.28 -18.71 45.16
C LEU A 38 -3.38 -18.54 43.64
N ALA A 39 -2.43 -19.19 42.98
CA ALA A 39 -2.53 -19.91 41.72
C ALA A 39 -3.22 -19.26 40.50
N ALA A 40 -2.44 -19.08 39.44
CA ALA A 40 -2.90 -19.39 38.09
C ALA A 40 -1.69 -19.72 37.20
N MET A 41 -1.62 -20.97 36.74
CA MET A 41 -0.78 -21.37 35.62
C MET A 41 -1.21 -20.55 34.40
N ALA A 42 -0.41 -19.57 33.99
CA ALA A 42 -0.63 -18.86 32.74
C ALA A 42 0.30 -19.44 31.68
N ALA A 43 -0.27 -20.22 30.77
CA ALA A 43 0.38 -20.61 29.53
C ALA A 43 0.95 -19.35 28.87
N GLY A 44 2.27 -19.31 28.74
CA GLY A 44 2.97 -18.22 28.06
C GLY A 44 2.63 -18.24 26.59
N VAL A 45 1.57 -17.54 26.19
CA VAL A 45 1.42 -17.14 24.79
C VAL A 45 2.43 -16.02 24.59
N ALA A 46 3.58 -16.37 24.02
CA ALA A 46 4.51 -15.39 23.49
C ALA A 46 3.77 -14.63 22.39
N PHE A 47 3.24 -13.45 22.71
CA PHE A 47 2.83 -12.49 21.70
C PHE A 47 4.09 -12.09 20.96
N ALA A 48 4.35 -12.71 19.82
CA ALA A 48 5.25 -12.15 18.83
C ALA A 48 4.68 -10.77 18.50
N ALA A 49 5.36 -9.71 18.96
CA ALA A 49 5.01 -8.36 18.56
C ALA A 49 5.01 -8.34 17.03
N PRO A 50 3.95 -7.83 16.36
CA PRO A 50 4.02 -7.65 14.92
C PRO A 50 5.23 -6.76 14.63
N PRO A 51 6.04 -7.05 13.60
CA PRO A 51 7.10 -6.15 13.21
C PRO A 51 6.48 -4.78 13.00
N ILE A 52 7.00 -3.79 13.74
CA ILE A 52 6.59 -2.41 13.58
C ILE A 52 7.12 -2.01 12.20
N ALA A 53 6.27 -2.07 11.18
CA ALA A 53 6.58 -1.51 9.88
C ALA A 53 6.81 -0.01 10.11
N HIS A 54 8.05 0.44 9.91
CA HIS A 54 8.45 1.83 10.05
C HIS A 54 7.64 2.68 9.08
N ALA A 55 6.56 3.27 9.58
CA ALA A 55 5.69 4.18 8.84
C ALA A 55 6.27 5.58 8.88
N ASP A 56 7.44 5.77 8.30
CA ASP A 56 8.01 7.11 8.12
C ASP A 56 8.49 7.23 6.68
N ASN A 57 7.70 7.90 5.84
CA ASN A 57 8.19 8.50 4.59
C ASN A 57 8.76 7.54 3.53
N ASN A 58 8.08 6.42 3.28
CA ASN A 58 8.54 5.42 2.30
C ASN A 58 7.56 5.26 1.12
N TRP A 59 7.35 6.32 0.33
CA TRP A 59 6.54 6.22 -0.89
C TRP A 59 7.32 5.59 -2.03
N ILE A 60 6.63 4.73 -2.79
CA ILE A 60 7.13 4.07 -4.00
C ILE A 60 6.34 4.52 -5.23
N ALA A 61 7.01 4.64 -6.36
CA ALA A 61 6.42 4.91 -7.65
C ALA A 61 7.16 4.20 -8.78
N MET A 62 6.42 3.80 -9.81
CA MET A 62 6.94 3.11 -10.99
C MET A 62 6.55 3.87 -12.26
N ALA A 63 7.49 4.03 -13.18
CA ALA A 63 7.27 4.59 -14.51
C ALA A 63 7.92 3.73 -15.59
N ILE A 64 7.39 3.83 -16.81
CA ILE A 64 7.92 3.15 -17.99
C ILE A 64 8.06 4.11 -19.16
N SER A 65 9.03 3.88 -20.02
CA SER A 65 9.06 4.42 -21.39
C SER A 65 8.37 3.43 -22.33
N ASP A 66 7.25 3.82 -22.94
CA ASP A 66 6.46 2.91 -23.78
C ASP A 66 7.22 2.52 -25.09
N SER A 67 8.14 3.36 -25.60
CA SER A 67 8.94 3.06 -26.80
C SER A 67 10.13 2.12 -26.56
N THR A 68 10.71 2.13 -25.36
CA THR A 68 11.89 1.30 -25.04
C THR A 68 11.58 0.15 -24.09
N GLY A 69 10.42 0.18 -23.43
CA GLY A 69 10.09 -0.75 -22.34
C GLY A 69 10.91 -0.51 -21.07
N ARG A 70 11.71 0.58 -20.99
CA ARG A 70 12.58 0.82 -19.83
C ARG A 70 11.74 1.23 -18.62
N ILE A 71 11.81 0.44 -17.56
CA ILE A 71 11.11 0.65 -16.30
C ILE A 71 12.05 1.35 -15.32
N ASN A 72 11.53 2.34 -14.60
CA ASN A 72 12.23 2.98 -13.49
C ASN A 72 11.31 2.92 -12.27
N ILE A 73 11.91 2.70 -11.12
CA ILE A 73 11.21 2.64 -9.83
C ILE A 73 11.94 3.59 -8.89
N ALA A 74 11.18 4.37 -8.12
CA ALA A 74 11.70 5.20 -7.05
C ALA A 74 10.96 4.84 -5.76
N ASP A 75 11.69 4.53 -4.70
CA ASP A 75 11.17 4.28 -3.36
C ASP A 75 11.85 5.17 -2.31
N GLY A 76 11.39 5.11 -1.05
CA GLY A 76 11.95 5.91 0.05
C GLY A 76 11.59 7.40 0.01
N ALA A 77 10.61 7.82 -0.79
CA ALA A 77 10.24 9.23 -0.89
C ALA A 77 9.30 9.66 0.24
N ALA A 78 9.43 10.91 0.70
CA ALA A 78 8.62 11.42 1.81
C ALA A 78 7.13 11.65 1.50
N SER A 79 6.75 11.64 0.22
CA SER A 79 5.35 11.80 -0.20
C SER A 79 5.13 11.17 -1.56
N GLN A 80 3.86 10.93 -1.90
CA GLN A 80 3.46 10.42 -3.21
C GLN A 80 4.01 11.29 -4.35
N GLY A 81 3.79 12.61 -4.26
CA GLY A 81 4.24 13.54 -5.29
C GLY A 81 5.77 13.57 -5.42
N ALA A 82 6.50 13.35 -4.33
CA ALA A 82 7.97 13.22 -4.39
C ALA A 82 8.40 11.93 -5.09
N ALA A 83 7.77 10.79 -4.82
CA ALA A 83 8.06 9.53 -5.50
C ALA A 83 7.75 9.62 -7.01
N GLU A 84 6.57 10.12 -7.36
CA GLU A 84 6.13 10.28 -8.74
C GLU A 84 7.05 11.25 -9.51
N LYS A 85 7.41 12.37 -8.89
CA LYS A 85 8.37 13.31 -9.48
C LYS A 85 9.73 12.65 -9.68
N ALA A 86 10.28 11.98 -8.66
CA ALA A 86 11.59 11.35 -8.71
C ALA A 86 11.69 10.26 -9.78
N VAL A 87 10.67 9.39 -9.89
CA VAL A 87 10.65 8.33 -10.91
C VAL A 87 10.53 8.90 -12.31
N MET A 88 9.70 9.94 -12.50
CA MET A 88 9.51 10.59 -13.79
C MET A 88 10.73 11.40 -14.22
N GLU A 89 11.40 12.09 -13.30
CA GLU A 89 12.67 12.78 -13.57
C GLU A 89 13.76 11.78 -13.97
N THR A 90 13.89 10.67 -13.25
CA THR A 90 14.85 9.61 -13.57
C THR A 90 14.57 8.97 -14.94
N CYS A 91 13.30 8.69 -15.23
CA CYS A 91 12.92 8.18 -16.54
C CYS A 91 13.24 9.20 -17.66
N ARG A 92 12.91 10.48 -17.43
CA ARG A 92 13.12 11.58 -18.39
C ARG A 92 14.57 11.97 -18.64
N LYS A 93 15.50 11.62 -17.74
CA LYS A 93 16.94 11.81 -17.96
C LYS A 93 17.46 11.07 -19.19
N SER A 94 16.87 9.92 -19.52
CA SER A 94 17.31 9.13 -20.67
C SER A 94 16.30 9.07 -21.80
N ILE A 95 14.99 9.25 -21.53
CA ILE A 95 13.94 9.08 -22.54
C ILE A 95 12.74 10.00 -22.26
N SER A 96 12.19 10.66 -23.28
CA SER A 96 11.11 11.64 -23.10
C SER A 96 9.70 11.07 -22.93
N ASP A 97 9.43 9.85 -23.40
CA ASP A 97 8.10 9.22 -23.48
C ASP A 97 7.71 8.41 -22.22
N CYS A 98 8.06 8.95 -21.06
CA CYS A 98 7.79 8.30 -19.78
C CYS A 98 6.34 8.47 -19.33
N ARG A 99 5.77 7.40 -18.79
CA ARG A 99 4.44 7.35 -18.19
C ARG A 99 4.51 6.72 -16.80
N LEU A 100 3.82 7.34 -15.84
CA LEU A 100 3.61 6.78 -14.51
C LEU A 100 2.65 5.57 -14.59
N LEU A 101 3.03 4.47 -13.96
CA LEU A 101 2.24 3.24 -13.94
C LEU A 101 1.48 3.06 -12.62
N ALA A 102 2.18 3.21 -11.51
CA ALA A 102 1.63 3.04 -10.17
C ALA A 102 2.44 3.84 -9.15
N SER A 103 1.80 4.23 -8.06
CA SER A 103 2.41 4.88 -6.91
C SER A 103 1.62 4.54 -5.65
N GLY A 104 2.29 4.52 -4.51
CA GLY A 104 1.66 4.22 -3.23
C GLY A 104 2.62 4.32 -2.06
N GLN A 105 2.07 4.26 -0.85
CA GLN A 105 2.85 4.38 0.38
C GLN A 105 3.35 3.00 0.82
N GLY A 106 4.66 2.79 0.83
CA GLY A 106 5.28 1.52 1.12
C GLY A 106 4.87 0.44 0.13
N GLY A 107 4.89 -0.82 0.57
CA GLY A 107 4.40 -1.95 -0.21
C GLY A 107 5.25 -2.25 -1.44
N CYS A 108 4.61 -2.83 -2.45
CA CYS A 108 5.23 -3.33 -3.66
C CYS A 108 4.56 -2.80 -4.92
N VAL A 109 5.33 -2.74 -6.00
CA VAL A 109 4.86 -2.47 -7.35
C VAL A 109 5.13 -3.68 -8.23
N ALA A 110 4.24 -3.94 -9.18
CA ALA A 110 4.36 -5.05 -10.12
C ALA A 110 3.94 -4.62 -11.53
N LEU A 111 4.37 -5.38 -12.53
CA LEU A 111 4.14 -5.09 -13.94
C LEU A 111 3.42 -6.24 -14.65
N VAL A 112 2.46 -5.88 -15.50
CA VAL A 112 1.71 -6.79 -16.36
C VAL A 112 1.78 -6.33 -17.79
N LEU A 113 2.08 -7.25 -18.70
CA LEU A 113 1.89 -7.05 -20.14
C LEU A 113 0.48 -7.52 -20.50
N ASN A 114 -0.31 -6.68 -21.18
CA ASN A 114 -1.66 -7.06 -21.59
C ASN A 114 -1.68 -8.28 -22.53
N ALA A 115 -2.85 -8.91 -22.67
CA ALA A 115 -3.04 -10.08 -23.54
C ALA A 115 -2.60 -9.83 -25.00
N ALA A 116 -2.80 -8.61 -25.50
CA ALA A 116 -2.41 -8.20 -26.84
C ALA A 116 -0.90 -7.93 -27.01
N LYS A 117 -0.11 -8.06 -25.93
CA LYS A 117 1.34 -7.82 -25.90
C LYS A 117 1.76 -6.46 -26.44
N SER A 118 0.89 -5.46 -26.26
CA SER A 118 1.06 -4.12 -26.83
C SER A 118 1.33 -3.06 -25.77
N ARG A 119 0.99 -3.30 -24.50
CA ARG A 119 1.11 -2.30 -23.45
C ARG A 119 1.33 -2.89 -22.08
N TYR A 120 2.21 -2.24 -21.32
CA TYR A 120 2.46 -2.55 -19.93
C TYR A 120 1.55 -1.76 -18.98
N PHE A 121 1.12 -2.41 -17.92
CA PHE A 121 0.30 -1.88 -16.85
C PHE A 121 1.00 -2.17 -15.53
N GLY A 122 1.08 -1.18 -14.66
CA GLY A 122 1.59 -1.38 -13.31
C GLY A 122 0.46 -1.41 -12.30
N GLY A 123 0.71 -2.12 -11.21
CA GLY A 123 -0.11 -2.14 -10.01
C GLY A 123 0.76 -1.88 -8.79
N TRP A 124 0.12 -1.38 -7.75
CA TRP A 124 0.70 -1.19 -6.42
C TRP A 124 -0.17 -1.87 -5.38
N GLY A 125 0.45 -2.51 -4.39
CA GLY A 125 -0.25 -3.14 -3.26
C GLY A 125 0.64 -3.26 -2.02
N PRO A 126 0.06 -3.46 -0.83
CA PRO A 126 0.82 -3.71 0.40
C PRO A 126 1.77 -4.91 0.29
N THR A 127 1.39 -5.95 -0.46
CA THR A 127 2.24 -7.09 -0.80
C THR A 127 2.49 -7.19 -2.31
N ARG A 128 3.41 -8.08 -2.71
CA ARG A 128 3.73 -8.37 -4.11
C ARG A 128 2.52 -8.95 -4.84
N GLU A 129 1.81 -9.87 -4.19
CA GLU A 129 0.61 -10.52 -4.73
C GLU A 129 -0.52 -9.51 -4.95
N GLU A 130 -0.70 -8.56 -4.04
CA GLU A 130 -1.70 -7.48 -4.19
C GLU A 130 -1.32 -6.50 -5.30
N ALA A 131 -0.03 -6.20 -5.45
CA ALA A 131 0.47 -5.37 -6.55
C ALA A 131 0.24 -6.06 -7.92
N GLU A 132 0.51 -7.36 -8.01
CA GLU A 132 0.25 -8.17 -9.19
C GLU A 132 -1.24 -8.27 -9.51
N ALA A 133 -2.07 -8.51 -8.51
CA ALA A 133 -3.52 -8.56 -8.66
C ALA A 133 -4.07 -7.22 -9.20
N GLN A 134 -3.64 -6.09 -8.62
CA GLN A 134 -4.04 -4.76 -9.11
C GLN A 134 -3.55 -4.51 -10.55
N ALA A 135 -2.35 -4.98 -10.90
CA ALA A 135 -1.84 -4.85 -12.27
C ALA A 135 -2.68 -5.68 -13.26
N LEU A 136 -3.11 -6.89 -12.87
CA LEU A 136 -3.99 -7.76 -13.65
C LEU A 136 -5.40 -7.20 -13.79
N GLU A 137 -5.95 -6.54 -12.76
CA GLU A 137 -7.24 -5.85 -12.85
C GLU A 137 -7.23 -4.78 -13.96
N ARG A 138 -6.09 -4.11 -14.14
CA ARG A 138 -5.89 -3.09 -15.18
C ARG A 138 -5.60 -3.68 -16.56
N ALA A 139 -5.17 -4.94 -16.61
CA ALA A 139 -4.85 -5.66 -17.84
C ALA A 139 -5.41 -7.10 -17.80
N PRO A 140 -6.75 -7.27 -17.89
CA PRO A 140 -7.37 -8.59 -17.84
C PRO A 140 -6.81 -9.53 -18.92
N GLY A 141 -6.47 -10.76 -18.53
CA GLY A 141 -5.84 -11.74 -19.41
C GLY A 141 -4.37 -11.44 -19.75
N GLY A 142 -3.76 -10.46 -19.09
CA GLY A 142 -2.34 -10.14 -19.19
C GLY A 142 -1.44 -11.16 -18.47
N THR A 143 -0.14 -10.97 -18.61
CA THR A 143 0.89 -11.81 -18.00
C THR A 143 1.80 -10.97 -17.10
N ILE A 144 1.96 -11.39 -15.84
CA ILE A 144 2.92 -10.80 -14.90
C ILE A 144 4.33 -10.89 -15.51
N GLN A 145 5.07 -9.79 -15.45
CA GLN A 145 6.46 -9.75 -15.87
C GLN A 145 7.36 -10.05 -14.67
N ALA A 146 7.84 -11.29 -14.59
CA ALA A 146 8.69 -11.74 -13.49
C ALA A 146 10.00 -10.95 -13.43
N GLY A 147 10.43 -10.55 -12.23
CA GLY A 147 11.66 -9.78 -12.02
C GLY A 147 11.52 -8.28 -12.30
N HIS A 148 10.29 -7.83 -12.57
CA HIS A 148 9.94 -6.40 -12.70
C HIS A 148 9.07 -5.91 -11.54
N ASP A 149 8.93 -6.73 -10.51
CA ASP A 149 8.34 -6.42 -9.22
C ASP A 149 9.40 -5.84 -8.26
N HIS A 150 9.00 -4.86 -7.45
CA HIS A 150 9.89 -4.22 -6.47
C HIS A 150 9.11 -3.81 -5.22
N CYS A 151 9.61 -4.14 -4.03
CA CYS A 151 9.05 -3.66 -2.78
C CYS A 151 9.88 -2.54 -2.18
N ALA A 152 9.21 -1.56 -1.58
CA ALA A 152 9.85 -0.41 -0.96
C ALA A 152 10.83 -0.85 0.15
N GLY A 153 12.07 -0.37 0.12
CA GLY A 153 13.12 -0.80 1.04
C GLY A 153 13.86 -2.07 0.64
N GLU A 154 13.41 -2.81 -0.38
CA GLU A 154 14.31 -3.67 -1.15
C GLU A 154 15.22 -2.72 -1.92
N GLY A 155 16.54 -2.79 -1.75
CA GLY A 155 17.45 -1.88 -2.45
C GLY A 155 17.17 -1.91 -3.95
N SER A 156 16.94 -0.74 -4.57
CA SER A 156 16.67 -0.65 -6.00
C SER A 156 17.83 -1.29 -6.77
N SER A 157 17.58 -2.48 -7.33
CA SER A 157 18.53 -3.18 -8.17
C SER A 157 18.60 -2.43 -9.49
N GLN A 158 19.54 -1.49 -9.56
CA GLN A 158 19.87 -0.70 -10.74
C GLN A 158 20.62 -1.54 -11.77
#